data_AF-A0A438JCF0-F1
#
_entry.id   AF-A0A438JCF0-F1
#
_cell.length_a   1.000
_cell.length_b   1.000
_cell.length_c   1.000
_cell.angle_alpha   90.00
_cell.angle_beta   90.00
_cell.angle_gamma   90.00
#
_symmetry.space_group_name_H-M   'P 1'
#
loop_
_entity.id
_entity.type
_entity.pdbx_description
1 polymer ?
#
loop_
_entity_poly.entity_id
_entity_poly.type
_entity_poly.pdbx_seq_one_letter_code
_entity_poly.pdbx_strand_id
1 'polypeptide(L)'
;MDHYQCIQMKDSEDAAILKRFVEKERIFEFLAGLNLEFDQVQVQVRVLGKEDLPSLNETISIIGAEEGRRGVMMNETPMVESSAMLSNAGNMKNVVAENQLNAANK
;
A
#
# COMPACT_ATOMS: atom_id res chain seq x y z
N MET A 1 4.76 26.88 13.52
CA MET A 1 4.54 28.30 13.19
C MET A 1 5.17 28.54 11.83
N ASP A 2 4.48 29.18 10.88
CA ASP A 2 5.07 29.43 9.56
C ASP A 2 5.98 30.68 9.65
N HIS A 3 7.28 30.44 9.78
CA HIS A 3 8.28 31.49 10.00
C HIS A 3 8.51 32.37 8.76
N TYR A 4 7.96 31.99 7.60
CA TYR A 4 8.15 32.67 6.32
C TYR A 4 7.04 33.68 6.00
N GLN A 5 5.96 33.72 6.79
CA GLN A 5 4.78 34.57 6.55
C GLN A 5 5.08 36.08 6.64
N CYS A 6 6.16 36.48 7.31
CA CYS A 6 6.56 37.88 7.43
C CYS A 6 7.44 38.36 6.27
N ILE A 7 7.86 37.47 5.37
CA ILE A 7 8.71 37.81 4.24
C ILE A 7 7.84 38.31 3.08
N GLN A 8 8.07 39.55 2.65
CA GLN A 8 7.48 40.11 1.43
C GLN A 8 8.55 40.27 0.37
N MET A 9 8.29 39.72 -0.81
CA MET A 9 9.18 39.81 -1.96
C MET A 9 8.60 40.72 -3.02
N LYS A 10 9.43 41.60 -3.58
CA LYS A 10 9.04 42.54 -4.63
C LYS A 10 9.23 41.96 -6.03
N ASP A 11 10.23 41.10 -6.18
CA ASP A 11 10.55 40.42 -7.42
C ASP A 11 9.83 39.06 -7.48
N SER A 12 9.28 38.71 -8.64
CA SER A 12 8.51 37.48 -8.84
C SER A 12 9.37 36.24 -9.01
N GLU A 13 10.58 36.37 -9.57
CA GLU A 13 11.51 35.25 -9.74
C GLU A 13 12.04 34.82 -8.38
N ASP A 14 12.50 35.78 -7.59
CA ASP A 14 12.98 35.51 -6.23
C ASP A 14 11.85 34.91 -5.35
N ALA A 15 10.61 35.39 -5.50
CA ALA A 15 9.44 34.83 -4.83
C ALA A 15 9.17 33.36 -5.20
N ALA A 16 9.33 33.00 -6.47
CA ALA A 16 9.19 31.63 -6.93
C ALA A 16 10.29 30.71 -6.35
N ILE A 17 11.52 31.20 -6.28
CA ILE A 17 12.66 30.47 -5.68
C ILE A 17 12.43 30.24 -4.19
N LEU A 18 12.04 31.28 -3.44
CA LEU A 18 11.77 31.14 -2.00
C LEU A 18 10.61 30.16 -1.75
N LYS A 19 9.54 30.24 -2.55
CA LYS A 19 8.41 29.32 -2.43
C LYS A 19 8.85 27.86 -2.59
N ARG A 20 9.67 27.55 -3.61
CA ARG A 20 10.23 26.21 -3.83
C ARG A 20 11.11 25.76 -2.67
N PHE A 21 11.89 26.69 -2.10
CA PHE A 21 12.75 26.38 -0.94
C PHE A 21 11.92 26.04 0.30
N VAL A 22 10.94 26.89 0.65
CA VAL A 22 10.05 26.68 1.79
C VAL A 22 9.25 25.40 1.63
N GLU A 23 8.76 25.10 0.43
CA GLU A 23 8.04 23.86 0.16
C GLU A 23 8.94 22.62 0.37
N LYS A 24 10.18 22.65 -0.12
CA LYS A 24 11.16 21.58 0.12
C LYS A 24 11.44 21.39 1.61
N GLU A 25 11.64 22.46 2.37
CA GLU A 25 11.84 22.34 3.82
C GLU A 25 10.65 21.70 4.51
N ARG A 26 9.41 22.10 4.18
CA ARG A 26 8.21 21.48 4.77
C ARG A 26 8.07 20.01 4.43
N ILE A 27 8.46 19.61 3.22
CA ILE A 27 8.49 18.19 2.85
C ILE A 27 9.48 17.44 3.74
N PHE A 28 10.69 17.97 3.95
CA PHE A 28 11.67 17.33 4.82
C PHE A 28 11.23 17.27 6.28
N GLU A 29 10.62 18.34 6.81
CA GLU A 29 10.09 18.37 8.17
C GLU A 29 8.95 17.36 8.34
N PHE A 30 8.05 17.27 7.35
CA PHE A 30 6.99 16.26 7.32
C PHE A 30 7.56 14.84 7.32
N LEU A 31 8.49 14.54 6.39
CA LEU A 31 9.11 13.21 6.28
C LEU A 31 9.91 12.84 7.54
N ALA A 32 10.62 13.79 8.15
CA ALA A 32 11.37 13.57 9.39
C ALA A 32 10.45 13.28 10.60
N GLY A 33 9.22 13.77 10.56
CA GLY A 33 8.20 13.50 11.58
C GLY A 33 7.42 12.19 11.39
N LEU A 34 7.64 11.46 10.30
CA LEU A 34 6.95 10.20 10.05
C LEU A 34 7.51 9.07 10.93
N ASN A 35 6.63 8.10 11.25
CA ASN A 35 7.02 6.90 11.96
C ASN A 35 8.00 6.05 11.12
N LEU A 36 8.93 5.36 11.79
CA LEU A 36 9.92 4.45 11.19
C LEU A 36 9.28 3.34 10.35
N GLU A 37 8.03 2.97 10.63
CA GLU A 37 7.28 2.00 9.81
C GLU A 37 7.07 2.45 8.35
N PHE A 38 7.19 3.75 8.07
CA PHE A 38 7.09 4.33 6.74
C PHE A 38 8.45 4.60 6.08
N ASP A 39 9.57 4.20 6.70
CA ASP A 39 10.93 4.49 6.20
C ASP A 39 11.13 4.02 4.74
N GLN A 40 10.58 2.85 4.40
CA GLN A 40 10.62 2.36 3.01
C GLN A 40 9.89 3.28 2.03
N VAL A 41 8.75 3.85 2.43
CA VAL A 41 8.01 4.81 1.60
C VAL A 41 8.70 6.17 1.59
N GLN A 42 9.34 6.60 2.68
CA GLN A 42 10.18 7.79 2.68
C GLN A 42 11.35 7.69 1.68
N VAL A 43 12.07 6.56 1.68
CA VAL A 43 13.13 6.29 0.71
C VAL A 43 12.56 6.28 -0.70
N GLN A 44 11.38 5.68 -0.90
CA GLN A 44 10.76 5.61 -2.22
C GLN A 44 10.29 6.98 -2.73
N VAL A 45 9.69 7.83 -1.89
CA VAL A 45 9.36 9.23 -2.22
C VAL A 45 10.63 10.01 -2.61
N ARG A 46 11.75 9.75 -1.94
CA ARG A 46 13.04 10.42 -2.21
C ARG A 46 13.77 9.89 -3.44
N VAL A 47 13.65 8.60 -3.74
CA VAL A 47 14.41 7.89 -4.80
C VAL A 47 13.63 7.75 -6.10
N LEU A 48 12.31 7.64 -6.03
CA LEU A 48 11.42 7.53 -7.18
C LEU A 48 11.00 8.91 -7.73
N GLY A 49 11.24 9.99 -6.98
CA GLY A 49 11.31 11.36 -7.50
C GLY A 49 12.52 11.49 -8.44
N LYS A 50 12.39 10.93 -9.64
CA LYS A 50 13.37 11.07 -10.72
C LYS A 50 13.29 12.54 -11.15
N GLU A 51 14.33 13.30 -10.83
CA GLU A 51 14.56 14.73 -11.14
C GLU A 51 14.08 15.76 -10.11
N ASP A 52 12.84 15.70 -9.61
CA ASP A 52 12.33 16.65 -8.60
C ASP A 52 11.55 15.95 -7.46
N LEU A 53 11.66 16.53 -6.25
CA LEU A 53 10.85 16.09 -5.10
C LEU A 53 9.37 16.34 -5.41
N PRO A 54 8.46 15.39 -5.09
CA PRO A 54 7.03 15.62 -5.21
C PRO A 54 6.61 16.80 -4.34
N SER A 55 5.51 17.47 -4.71
CA SER A 55 4.95 18.55 -3.89
C SER A 55 4.56 18.05 -2.49
N LEU A 56 4.37 18.98 -1.57
CA LEU A 56 3.96 18.62 -0.21
C LEU A 56 2.65 17.84 -0.20
N ASN A 57 1.68 18.23 -1.03
CA ASN A 57 0.37 17.58 -1.11
C ASN A 57 0.46 16.16 -1.71
N GLU A 58 1.30 15.98 -2.72
CA GLU A 58 1.59 14.64 -3.29
C GLU A 58 2.26 13.75 -2.26
N THR A 59 3.24 14.28 -1.53
CA THR A 59 3.93 13.55 -0.45
C THR A 59 2.93 13.08 0.62
N ILE A 60 2.05 13.97 1.08
CA ILE A 60 0.99 13.63 2.04
C ILE A 60 0.05 12.56 1.46
N SER A 61 -0.33 12.67 0.18
CA SER A 61 -1.24 11.72 -0.47
C SER A 61 -0.63 10.32 -0.60
N ILE A 62 0.67 10.23 -0.94
CA ILE A 62 1.39 8.96 -1.05
C ILE A 62 1.46 8.28 0.32
N ILE A 63 1.83 9.02 1.37
CA ILE A 63 1.92 8.48 2.72
C ILE A 63 0.55 8.07 3.26
N GLY A 64 -0.49 8.89 3.05
CA GLY A 64 -1.86 8.54 3.47
C GLY A 64 -2.41 7.31 2.73
N ALA A 65 -2.10 7.15 1.44
CA ALA A 65 -2.46 5.95 0.69
C ALA A 65 -1.75 4.70 1.23
N GLU A 66 -0.47 4.81 1.58
CA GLU A 66 0.28 3.72 2.22
C GLU A 66 -0.28 3.39 3.61
N GLU A 67 -0.59 4.40 4.41
CA GLU A 67 -1.20 4.23 5.73
C GLU A 67 -2.52 3.46 5.62
N GLY A 68 -3.40 3.85 4.68
CA GLY A 68 -4.65 3.13 4.42
C GLY A 68 -4.41 1.68 4.00
N ARG A 69 -3.45 1.44 3.10
CA ARG A 69 -3.08 0.08 2.65
C ARG A 69 -2.58 -0.78 3.81
N ARG A 70 -1.73 -0.22 4.68
CA ARG A 70 -1.24 -0.90 5.89
C ARG A 70 -2.35 -1.14 6.89
N GLY A 71 -3.24 -0.19 7.08
CA GLY A 71 -4.44 -0.36 7.92
C GLY A 71 -5.27 -1.55 7.43
N VAL A 72 -5.55 -1.64 6.13
CA VAL A 72 -6.29 -2.80 5.58
C VAL A 72 -5.50 -4.10 5.77
N MET A 73 -4.20 -4.13 5.45
CA MET A 73 -3.39 -5.36 5.56
C MET A 73 -3.14 -5.82 7.00
N MET A 74 -3.06 -4.91 7.98
CA MET A 74 -2.87 -5.23 9.40
C MET A 74 -4.18 -5.66 10.07
N ASN A 75 -5.32 -5.19 9.56
CA ASN A 75 -6.64 -5.53 10.06
C ASN A 75 -7.17 -6.85 9.46
N GLU A 76 -6.52 -7.35 8.40
CA GLU A 76 -6.80 -8.62 7.75
C GLU A 76 -5.73 -9.67 8.09
N THR A 77 -5.59 -10.00 9.36
CA THR A 77 -5.03 -11.32 9.73
C THR A 77 -6.14 -12.20 10.31
N PRO A 78 -6.84 -12.99 9.48
CA PRO A 78 -6.88 -14.40 9.73
C PRO A 78 -5.61 -15.00 9.16
N MET A 79 -4.83 -15.63 10.02
CA MET A 79 -3.93 -16.71 9.65
C MET A 79 -4.71 -17.72 8.80
N VAL A 80 -4.77 -17.53 7.49
CA VAL A 80 -5.30 -18.53 6.56
C VAL A 80 -4.14 -19.45 6.22
N GLU A 81 -3.81 -20.31 7.17
CA GLU A 81 -3.26 -21.63 6.88
C GLU A 81 -4.33 -22.43 6.12
N SER A 82 -4.59 -22.06 4.87
CA SER A 82 -5.48 -22.84 4.01
C SER A 82 -5.15 -22.64 2.53
N SER A 83 -3.86 -22.50 2.22
CA SER A 83 -3.35 -22.67 0.86
C SER A 83 -2.78 -24.08 0.70
N ALA A 84 -3.67 -25.06 0.60
CA ALA A 84 -3.37 -26.38 0.09
C ALA A 84 -4.59 -26.88 -0.70
N MET A 85 -4.55 -26.77 -2.04
CA MET A 85 -5.48 -27.51 -2.89
C MET A 85 -5.12 -29.00 -2.80
N LEU A 86 -5.81 -29.74 -1.94
CA LEU A 86 -5.81 -31.20 -1.94
C LEU A 86 -6.48 -31.67 -3.24
N SER A 87 -5.69 -32.26 -4.14
CA SER A 87 -6.17 -32.99 -5.30
C SER A 87 -6.99 -34.20 -4.83
N ASN A 88 -8.32 -34.13 -4.92
CA ASN A 88 -9.16 -35.31 -4.73
C ASN A 88 -9.11 -36.18 -6.00
N ALA A 89 -8.08 -37.04 -6.07
CA ALA A 89 -8.15 -38.25 -6.87
C ALA A 89 -9.11 -39.22 -6.18
N GLY A 90 -10.36 -39.28 -6.64
CA GLY A 90 -11.34 -40.19 -6.05
C GLY A 90 -12.72 -40.12 -6.69
N ASN A 91 -13.01 -41.13 -7.51
CA ASN A 91 -14.34 -41.67 -7.85
C ASN A 91 -15.11 -41.03 -9.02
N MET A 92 -14.66 -41.33 -10.25
CA MET A 92 -15.59 -41.52 -11.37
C MET A 92 -16.47 -42.75 -11.08
N LYS A 93 -17.76 -42.54 -10.78
CA LYS A 93 -18.76 -43.62 -10.72
C LYS A 93 -19.74 -43.43 -11.87
N ASN A 94 -19.48 -44.07 -13.01
CA ASN A 94 -20.51 -44.73 -13.82
C ASN A 94 -19.89 -45.28 -15.12
N VAL A 95 -19.79 -46.60 -15.25
CA VAL A 95 -20.09 -47.35 -16.49
C VAL A 95 -20.35 -48.82 -16.08
N VAL A 96 -21.64 -49.20 -16.14
CA VAL A 96 -22.19 -50.45 -16.70
C VAL A 96 -21.54 -51.79 -16.31
N ALA A 97 -22.27 -52.62 -15.55
CA ALA A 97 -22.81 -53.92 -16.02
C ALA A 97 -23.34 -54.76 -14.84
N GLU A 98 -24.63 -55.08 -14.95
CA GLU A 98 -25.37 -56.24 -14.46
C GLU A 98 -24.62 -57.30 -13.61
N ASN A 99 -25.19 -57.67 -12.46
CA ASN A 99 -25.83 -58.98 -12.30
C ASN A 99 -26.52 -59.15 -10.92
N GLN A 100 -27.85 -59.18 -10.98
CA GLN A 100 -28.79 -60.06 -10.27
C GLN A 100 -28.82 -60.08 -8.72
N LEU A 101 -29.88 -59.43 -8.25
CA LEU A 101 -30.55 -59.53 -6.95
C LEU A 101 -31.03 -60.96 -6.66
N ASN A 102 -30.69 -61.51 -5.49
CA ASN A 102 -31.58 -62.07 -4.46
C ASN A 102 -30.96 -63.27 -3.75
N ALA A 103 -30.56 -63.06 -2.49
CA ALA A 103 -30.55 -64.10 -1.49
C ALA A 103 -31.65 -63.80 -0.45
N ALA A 104 -32.38 -64.86 -0.10
CA ALA A 104 -33.22 -65.00 1.09
C ALA A 104 -34.58 -64.26 1.13
N ASN A 105 -35.63 -64.97 0.73
CA ASN A 105 -36.88 -64.95 1.48
C ASN A 105 -37.40 -66.39 1.65
N LYS A 106 -37.29 -66.87 2.90
CA LYS A 106 -38.02 -67.93 3.63
C LYS A 106 -38.36 -69.24 2.92
#